data_AF-A0A2K3N765-F1
#
_entry.id   AF-A0A2K3N765-F1
#
_cell.length_a   1.000
_cell.length_b   1.000
_cell.length_c   1.000
_cell.angle_alpha   90.00
_cell.angle_beta   90.00
_cell.angle_gamma   90.00
#
_symmetry.space_group_name_H-M   'P 1'
#
loop_
_entity.id
_entity.type
_entity.pdbx_description
1 polymer ?
#
loop_
_entity_poly.entity_id
_entity_poly.type
_entity_poly.pdbx_seq_one_letter_code
_entity_poly.pdbx_strand_id
1 'polypeptide(L)'
;MTGKKVFSRKADLLEIIEHFNIDVENPCVIMSQDKSREFLHSGNNKDKFKATLLQQVNDLLESISSEINTALGVVEELEAAIRPVEKELKELQVKIKTMEHVEQISIQVQQLKKKLAWSWVYDVDKKLEAQNVTIEKLKSRVPTCQAMIDKQLDPKYLL
;
A
#
# COMPACT_ATOMS: atom_id res chain seq x y z
N MET A 1 73.43 -25.82 32.67
CA MET A 1 72.17 -26.47 32.25
C MET A 1 72.13 -26.45 30.74
N THR A 2 72.21 -27.61 30.11
CA THR A 2 72.31 -27.76 28.65
C THR A 2 70.92 -27.64 28.04
N GLY A 3 70.65 -26.54 27.32
CA GLY A 3 69.36 -26.31 26.68
C GLY A 3 69.08 -27.36 25.60
N LYS A 4 67.97 -28.10 25.73
CA LYS A 4 67.53 -29.07 24.73
C LYS A 4 66.82 -28.32 23.61
N LYS A 5 67.27 -28.45 22.35
CA LYS A 5 66.63 -27.79 21.19
C LYS A 5 65.26 -28.44 20.97
N VAL A 6 64.19 -27.73 21.34
CA VAL A 6 62.84 -28.31 21.31
C VAL A 6 62.21 -28.21 19.91
N PHE A 7 62.58 -27.21 19.09
CA PHE A 7 61.99 -26.98 17.76
C PHE A 7 62.98 -26.39 16.75
N SER A 8 62.69 -26.53 15.46
CA SER A 8 63.58 -26.05 14.37
C SER A 8 62.87 -25.38 13.19
N ARG A 9 61.53 -25.43 13.11
CA ARG A 9 60.77 -24.88 11.98
C ARG A 9 60.04 -23.60 12.40
N LYS A 10 59.90 -22.66 11.47
CA LYS A 10 59.16 -21.40 11.67
C LYS A 10 57.67 -21.64 11.98
N ALA A 11 57.07 -22.69 11.41
CA ALA A 11 55.67 -23.05 11.64
C ALA A 11 55.39 -23.40 13.11
N ASP A 12 56.26 -24.19 13.73
CA ASP A 12 56.12 -24.59 15.14
C ASP A 12 56.18 -23.36 16.08
N LEU A 13 56.93 -22.32 15.70
CA LEU A 13 56.99 -21.05 16.45
C LEU A 13 55.70 -20.23 16.29
N LEU A 14 55.13 -20.18 15.07
CA LEU A 14 53.88 -19.46 14.81
C LEU A 14 52.71 -20.10 15.55
N GLU A 15 52.66 -21.44 15.62
CA GLU A 15 51.63 -22.18 16.36
C GLU A 15 51.68 -21.87 17.87
N ILE A 16 52.89 -21.73 18.44
CA ILE A 16 53.07 -21.33 19.85
C ILE A 16 52.64 -19.87 20.06
N ILE A 17 53.04 -18.97 19.17
CA ILE A 17 52.66 -17.55 19.21
C ILE A 17 51.14 -17.40 19.20
N GLU A 18 50.46 -18.15 18.33
CA GLU A 18 49.01 -18.19 18.24
C GLU A 18 48.36 -18.82 19.48
N HIS A 19 48.87 -19.96 19.95
CA HIS A 19 48.37 -20.66 21.15
C HIS A 19 48.44 -19.82 22.43
N PHE A 20 49.48 -18.99 22.57
CA PHE A 20 49.66 -18.10 23.72
C PHE A 20 49.15 -16.67 23.49
N ASN A 21 48.47 -16.41 22.37
CA ASN A 21 47.94 -15.09 22.01
C ASN A 21 49.00 -13.97 22.09
N ILE A 22 50.24 -14.26 21.69
CA ILE A 22 51.33 -13.28 21.69
C ILE A 22 51.25 -12.47 20.39
N ASP A 23 50.82 -11.21 20.47
CA ASP A 23 50.84 -10.32 19.31
C ASP A 23 52.25 -9.75 19.08
N VAL A 24 53.02 -10.41 18.20
CA VAL A 24 54.38 -9.99 17.85
C VAL A 24 54.44 -8.68 17.06
N GLU A 25 53.32 -8.23 16.49
CA GLU A 25 53.21 -6.95 15.77
C GLU A 25 52.97 -5.78 16.73
N ASN A 26 52.53 -6.04 17.97
CA ASN A 26 52.43 -5.03 19.00
C ASN A 26 53.79 -4.79 19.68
N PRO A 27 54.41 -3.61 19.49
CA PRO A 27 55.72 -3.30 20.08
C PRO A 27 55.72 -3.27 21.61
N CYS A 28 54.55 -3.22 22.26
CA CYS A 28 54.40 -3.35 23.70
C CYS A 28 54.50 -4.80 24.19
N VAL A 29 54.29 -5.80 23.33
CA VAL A 29 54.35 -7.23 23.66
C VAL A 29 55.79 -7.76 23.64
N ILE A 30 56.64 -7.23 22.75
CA ILE A 30 58.08 -7.54 22.70
C ILE A 30 58.89 -6.25 22.93
N MET A 31 58.87 -5.78 24.17
CA MET A 31 59.54 -4.53 24.55
C MET A 31 60.82 -4.80 25.36
N SER A 32 61.96 -4.29 24.88
CA SER A 32 63.20 -4.23 25.67
C SER A 32 63.26 -2.94 26.49
N GLN A 33 64.10 -2.90 27.53
CA GLN A 33 64.22 -1.72 28.41
C GLN A 33 64.59 -0.45 27.63
N ASP A 34 65.56 -0.52 26.72
CA ASP A 34 65.96 0.62 25.89
C ASP A 34 64.86 1.04 24.91
N LYS A 35 64.17 0.08 24.29
CA LYS A 35 63.02 0.35 23.42
C LYS A 35 61.84 0.95 24.19
N SER A 36 61.63 0.57 25.44
CA SER A 36 60.59 1.17 26.29
C SER A 36 60.88 2.63 26.59
N ARG A 37 62.17 2.97 26.80
CA ARG A 37 62.62 4.33 27.03
C ARG A 37 62.48 5.17 25.76
N GLU A 38 62.92 4.64 24.63
CA GLU A 38 62.74 5.30 23.32
C GLU A 38 61.26 5.44 22.97
N PHE A 39 60.42 4.45 23.25
CA PHE A 39 58.98 4.53 23.01
C PHE A 39 58.32 5.62 23.87
N LEU A 40 58.66 5.71 25.16
CA LEU A 40 58.10 6.74 26.05
C LEU A 40 58.62 8.16 25.72
N HIS A 41 59.91 8.27 25.38
CA HIS A 41 60.59 9.56 25.16
C HIS A 41 60.61 10.03 23.71
N SER A 42 60.32 9.17 22.72
CA SER A 42 60.09 9.60 21.35
C SER A 42 58.78 10.38 21.29
N GLY A 43 58.84 11.60 20.74
CA GLY A 43 57.70 12.49 20.59
C GLY A 43 56.72 12.06 19.50
N ASN A 44 56.87 10.88 18.91
CA ASN A 44 56.01 10.43 17.82
C ASN A 44 54.74 9.76 18.35
N ASN A 45 53.74 10.57 18.70
CA ASN A 45 52.44 10.10 19.18
C ASN A 45 51.74 9.11 18.22
N LYS A 46 52.06 9.16 16.92
CA LYS A 46 51.52 8.26 15.90
C LYS A 46 51.96 6.80 16.10
N ASP A 47 53.20 6.58 16.54
CA ASP A 47 53.72 5.23 16.79
C ASP A 47 53.16 4.67 18.10
N LYS A 48 52.96 5.52 19.11
CA LYS A 48 52.24 5.18 20.34
C LYS A 48 50.79 4.78 20.08
N PHE A 49 50.13 5.48 19.16
CA PHE A 49 48.74 5.22 18.78
C PHE A 49 48.56 3.92 17.98
N LYS A 50 49.54 3.54 17.17
CA LYS A 50 49.58 2.24 16.50
C LYS A 50 49.85 1.09 17.46
N ALA A 51 50.76 1.28 18.42
CA ALA A 51 51.11 0.28 19.43
C ALA A 51 49.96 -0.11 20.35
N THR A 52 48.99 0.79 20.57
CA THR A 52 47.83 0.55 21.45
C THR A 52 46.60 0.04 20.73
N LEU A 53 46.71 -0.36 19.45
CA LEU A 53 45.59 -0.83 18.61
C LEU A 53 44.48 0.21 18.37
N LEU A 54 44.62 1.44 18.90
CA LEU A 54 43.63 2.51 18.80
C LEU A 54 43.43 2.98 17.35
N GLN A 55 44.47 2.87 16.51
CA GLN A 55 44.35 3.16 15.08
C GLN A 55 43.32 2.23 14.41
N GLN A 56 43.35 0.92 14.70
CA GLN A 56 42.41 -0.03 14.11
C GLN A 56 40.96 0.27 14.55
N VAL A 57 40.79 0.66 15.82
CA VAL A 57 39.48 1.07 16.35
C VAL A 57 38.99 2.35 15.68
N ASN A 58 39.88 3.34 15.48
CA ASN A 58 39.51 4.57 14.78
C ASN A 58 39.10 4.31 13.33
N ASP A 59 39.89 3.52 12.60
CA ASP A 59 39.61 3.17 11.20
C ASP A 59 38.28 2.41 11.09
N LEU A 60 38.00 1.51 12.03
CA LEU A 60 36.73 0.79 12.10
C LEU A 60 35.54 1.74 12.38
N LEU A 61 35.70 2.69 13.30
CA LEU A 61 34.66 3.69 13.59
C LEU A 61 34.38 4.59 12.38
N GLU A 62 35.41 4.99 11.65
CA GLU A 62 35.26 5.75 10.41
C GLU A 62 34.53 4.93 9.33
N SER A 63 34.87 3.64 9.17
CA SER A 63 34.18 2.74 8.24
C SER A 63 32.69 2.61 8.60
N ILE A 64 32.38 2.32 9.86
CA ILE A 64 31.00 2.18 10.35
C ILE A 64 30.22 3.48 10.12
N SER A 65 30.83 4.63 10.40
CA SER A 65 30.19 5.93 10.15
C SER A 65 29.88 6.13 8.66
N SER A 66 30.80 5.76 7.77
CA SER A 66 30.58 5.81 6.32
C SER A 66 29.47 4.86 5.86
N GLU A 67 29.42 3.65 6.42
CA GLU A 67 28.37 2.67 6.13
C GLU A 67 26.99 3.16 6.58
N ILE A 68 26.89 3.75 7.78
CA ILE A 68 25.65 4.36 8.29
C ILE A 68 25.17 5.47 7.37
N ASN A 69 26.05 6.39 6.96
CA ASN A 69 25.68 7.47 6.06
C ASN A 69 25.20 6.95 4.70
N THR A 70 25.83 5.90 4.19
CA THR A 70 25.40 5.24 2.94
C THR A 70 24.02 4.61 3.10
N ALA A 71 23.78 3.89 4.20
CA ALA A 71 22.49 3.26 4.49
C ALA A 71 21.37 4.30 4.64
N LEU A 72 21.66 5.44 5.31
CA LEU A 72 20.72 6.55 5.43
C LEU A 72 20.35 7.14 4.06
N GLY A 73 21.34 7.32 3.18
CA GLY A 73 21.08 7.78 1.80
C GLY A 73 20.16 6.83 1.03
N VAL A 74 20.38 5.51 1.14
CA VAL A 74 19.51 4.51 0.51
C VAL A 74 18.08 4.58 1.07
N VAL A 75 17.92 4.76 2.38
CA VAL A 75 16.59 4.91 3.00
C VAL A 75 15.89 6.16 2.47
N GLU A 76 16.58 7.30 2.38
CA GLU A 76 16.01 8.53 1.84
C GLU A 76 15.56 8.40 0.38
N GLU A 77 16.36 7.72 -0.45
CA GLU A 77 16.01 7.42 -1.84
C GLU A 77 14.77 6.52 -1.95
N LEU A 78 14.71 5.46 -1.14
CA LEU A 78 13.55 4.55 -1.12
C LEU A 78 12.30 5.28 -0.63
N GLU A 79 12.40 6.10 0.41
CA GLU A 79 11.27 6.92 0.85
C GLU A 79 10.82 7.90 -0.24
N ALA A 80 11.76 8.54 -0.93
CA ALA A 80 11.45 9.44 -2.04
C ALA A 80 10.74 8.71 -3.20
N ALA A 81 11.09 7.45 -3.46
CA ALA A 81 10.42 6.61 -4.45
C ALA A 81 9.02 6.14 -4.00
N ILE A 82 8.80 5.90 -2.71
CA ILE A 82 7.51 5.48 -2.16
C ILE A 82 6.49 6.63 -2.12
N ARG A 83 6.92 7.84 -1.77
CA ARG A 83 6.07 9.04 -1.69
C ARG A 83 5.12 9.25 -2.89
N PRO A 84 5.55 9.19 -4.16
CA PRO A 84 4.65 9.34 -5.31
C PRO A 84 3.65 8.19 -5.43
N VAL A 85 4.06 6.96 -5.15
CA VAL A 85 3.18 5.77 -5.21
C VAL A 85 2.06 5.87 -4.16
N GLU A 86 2.38 6.30 -2.94
CA GLU A 86 1.38 6.53 -1.90
C GLU A 86 0.38 7.63 -2.28
N LYS A 87 0.86 8.69 -2.95
CA LYS A 87 -0.01 9.75 -3.44
C LYS A 87 -0.96 9.23 -4.52
N GLU A 88 -0.45 8.50 -5.49
CA GLU A 88 -1.25 7.89 -6.55
C GLU A 88 -2.30 6.92 -5.97
N LEU A 89 -1.91 6.10 -4.99
CA LEU A 89 -2.82 5.19 -4.30
C LEU A 89 -3.97 5.96 -3.62
N LYS A 90 -3.67 7.07 -2.92
CA LYS A 90 -4.70 7.91 -2.30
C LYS A 90 -5.64 8.52 -3.33
N GLU A 91 -5.11 8.99 -4.46
CA GLU A 91 -5.94 9.52 -5.56
C GLU A 91 -6.86 8.45 -6.16
N LEU A 92 -6.34 7.23 -6.38
CA LEU A 92 -7.13 6.11 -6.87
C LEU A 92 -8.22 5.69 -5.87
N GLN A 93 -7.92 5.66 -4.57
CA GLN A 93 -8.92 5.38 -3.54
C GLN A 93 -10.06 6.39 -3.54
N VAL A 94 -9.76 7.69 -3.75
CA VAL A 94 -10.80 8.72 -3.88
C VAL A 94 -11.65 8.47 -5.12
N LYS A 95 -11.03 8.18 -6.27
CA LYS A 95 -11.76 7.87 -7.52
C LYS A 95 -12.69 6.67 -7.38
N ILE A 96 -12.25 5.61 -6.70
CA ILE A 96 -13.08 4.43 -6.44
C ILE A 96 -14.32 4.81 -5.63
N LYS A 97 -14.16 5.54 -4.51
CA LYS A 97 -15.29 5.99 -3.69
C LYS A 97 -16.27 6.87 -4.48
N THR A 98 -15.76 7.75 -5.34
CA THR A 98 -16.60 8.55 -6.23
C THR A 98 -17.38 7.66 -7.20
N MET A 99 -16.75 6.63 -7.76
CA MET A 99 -17.38 5.71 -8.70
C MET A 99 -18.47 4.86 -8.05
N GLU A 100 -18.26 4.39 -6.82
CA GLU A 100 -19.28 3.71 -6.01
C GLU A 100 -20.52 4.60 -5.81
N HIS A 101 -20.32 5.89 -5.54
CA HIS A 101 -21.44 6.83 -5.40
C HIS A 101 -22.19 7.03 -6.74
N VAL A 102 -21.47 7.12 -7.85
CA VAL A 102 -22.07 7.22 -9.19
C VAL A 102 -22.89 5.97 -9.53
N GLU A 103 -22.39 4.78 -9.17
CA GLU A 103 -23.13 3.53 -9.35
C GLU A 103 -24.43 3.52 -8.54
N GLN A 104 -24.39 3.98 -7.28
CA GLN A 104 -25.58 4.11 -6.45
C GLN A 104 -26.62 5.05 -7.08
N ILE A 105 -26.19 6.20 -7.61
CA ILE A 105 -27.08 7.13 -8.34
C ILE A 105 -27.67 6.45 -9.57
N SER A 106 -26.88 5.69 -10.33
CA SER A 106 -27.35 4.96 -11.51
C SER A 106 -28.47 3.97 -11.15
N ILE A 107 -28.31 3.22 -10.06
CA ILE A 107 -29.35 2.30 -9.55
C ILE A 107 -30.63 3.08 -9.18
N GLN A 108 -30.50 4.21 -8.50
CA GLN A 108 -31.65 5.06 -8.15
C GLN A 108 -32.37 5.58 -9.40
N VAL A 109 -31.64 6.01 -10.43
CA VAL A 109 -32.22 6.45 -11.71
C VAL A 109 -33.00 5.31 -12.37
N GLN A 110 -32.47 4.08 -12.38
CA GLN A 110 -33.18 2.93 -12.93
C GLN A 110 -34.47 2.63 -12.16
N GLN A 111 -34.45 2.74 -10.82
CA GLN A 111 -35.65 2.58 -10.00
C GLN A 111 -36.69 3.68 -10.28
N LEU A 112 -36.26 4.94 -10.41
CA LEU A 112 -37.14 6.06 -10.73
C LEU A 112 -37.76 5.91 -12.12
N LYS A 113 -36.99 5.45 -13.12
CA LYS A 113 -37.53 5.13 -14.46
C LYS A 113 -38.62 4.07 -14.40
N LYS A 114 -38.41 3.01 -13.61
CA LYS A 114 -39.43 1.97 -13.40
C LYS A 114 -40.68 2.56 -12.73
N LYS A 115 -40.52 3.35 -11.66
CA LYS A 115 -41.64 4.02 -10.99
C LYS A 115 -42.42 4.95 -11.92
N LEU A 116 -41.72 5.68 -12.78
CA LEU A 116 -42.33 6.56 -13.78
C LEU A 116 -43.13 5.78 -14.83
N ALA A 117 -42.61 4.65 -15.30
CA ALA A 117 -43.35 3.77 -16.21
C ALA A 117 -44.63 3.25 -15.55
N TRP A 118 -44.55 2.82 -14.28
CA TRP A 118 -45.71 2.37 -13.52
C TRP A 118 -46.74 3.46 -13.26
N SER A 119 -46.31 4.70 -12.96
CA SER A 119 -47.26 5.81 -12.78
C SER A 119 -48.02 6.11 -14.07
N TRP A 120 -47.35 6.02 -15.22
CA TRP A 120 -48.01 6.21 -16.51
C TRP A 120 -49.06 5.12 -16.79
N VAL A 121 -48.72 3.85 -16.54
CA VAL A 121 -49.69 2.74 -16.66
C VAL A 121 -50.88 2.98 -15.74
N TYR A 122 -50.64 3.32 -14.48
CA TYR A 122 -51.70 3.62 -13.51
C TYR A 122 -52.63 4.75 -13.97
N ASP A 123 -52.08 5.83 -14.52
CA ASP A 123 -52.87 6.96 -15.03
C ASP A 123 -53.70 6.57 -16.26
N VAL A 124 -53.15 5.74 -17.15
CA VAL A 124 -53.86 5.23 -18.33
C VAL A 124 -54.97 4.26 -17.91
N ASP A 125 -54.70 3.33 -17.00
CA ASP A 125 -55.68 2.38 -16.47
C ASP A 125 -56.85 3.12 -15.81
N LYS A 126 -56.56 4.16 -15.02
CA LYS A 126 -57.60 4.99 -14.40
C LYS A 126 -58.48 5.71 -15.43
N LYS A 127 -57.89 6.18 -16.53
CA LYS A 127 -58.64 6.79 -17.65
C LYS A 127 -59.49 5.76 -18.39
N LEU A 128 -58.96 4.57 -18.63
CA LEU A 128 -59.69 3.45 -19.23
C LEU A 128 -60.89 3.04 -18.39
N GLU A 129 -60.71 2.93 -17.07
CA GLU A 129 -61.79 2.59 -16.15
C GLU A 129 -62.92 3.62 -16.20
N ALA A 130 -62.58 4.92 -16.20
CA ALA A 130 -63.57 5.99 -16.34
C ALA A 130 -64.33 5.92 -17.69
N GLN A 131 -63.63 5.58 -18.79
CA GLN A 131 -64.28 5.38 -20.08
C GLN A 131 -65.15 4.13 -20.11
N ASN A 132 -64.73 3.02 -19.52
CA ASN A 132 -65.52 1.79 -19.41
C ASN A 132 -66.82 2.03 -18.66
N VAL A 133 -66.79 2.74 -17.53
CA VAL A 133 -68.00 3.14 -16.81
C VAL A 133 -68.93 3.98 -17.69
N THR A 134 -68.38 4.86 -18.53
CA THR A 134 -69.17 5.67 -19.47
C THR A 134 -69.79 4.82 -20.59
N ILE A 135 -69.02 3.88 -21.14
CA ILE A 135 -69.48 2.93 -22.15
C ILE A 135 -70.60 2.05 -21.59
N GLU A 136 -70.47 1.52 -20.39
CA GLU A 136 -71.50 0.69 -19.76
C GLU A 136 -72.79 1.49 -19.51
N LYS A 137 -72.69 2.77 -19.12
CA LYS A 137 -73.85 3.67 -19.04
C LYS A 137 -74.50 3.94 -20.40
N LEU A 138 -73.72 4.01 -21.47
CA LEU A 138 -74.27 4.19 -22.82
C LEU A 138 -74.92 2.89 -23.33
N LYS A 139 -74.26 1.74 -23.14
CA LYS A 139 -74.80 0.42 -23.47
C LYS A 139 -76.12 0.16 -22.75
N SER A 140 -76.25 0.53 -21.48
CA SER A 140 -77.52 0.36 -20.76
C SER A 140 -78.65 1.25 -21.27
N ARG A 141 -78.33 2.34 -22.01
CA ARG A 141 -79.31 3.21 -22.68
C ARG A 141 -79.68 2.74 -24.09
N VAL A 142 -78.83 1.93 -24.74
CA VAL A 142 -79.11 1.37 -26.08
C VAL A 142 -80.43 0.59 -26.13
N PRO A 143 -80.76 -0.32 -25.18
CA PRO A 143 -82.04 -1.01 -25.15
C PRO A 143 -83.24 -0.07 -25.09
N THR A 144 -83.13 1.02 -24.31
CA THR A 144 -84.19 2.01 -24.16
C THR A 144 -84.43 2.76 -25.47
N CYS A 145 -83.35 3.15 -26.15
CA CYS A 145 -83.45 3.78 -27.46
C CYS A 145 -83.97 2.80 -28.53
N GLN A 146 -83.54 1.54 -28.48
CA GLN A 146 -84.02 0.50 -29.40
C GLN A 146 -85.52 0.24 -29.19
N ALA A 147 -86.00 0.17 -27.95
CA ALA A 147 -87.42 0.02 -27.65
C ALA A 147 -88.26 1.23 -28.12
N MET A 148 -87.68 2.44 -28.16
CA MET A 148 -88.36 3.62 -28.74
C MET A 148 -88.43 3.54 -30.26
N ILE A 149 -87.36 3.08 -30.93
CA ILE A 149 -87.33 2.85 -32.38
C ILE A 149 -88.33 1.76 -32.77
N ASP A 150 -88.35 0.65 -32.04
CA ASP A 150 -89.28 -0.47 -32.30
C ASP A 150 -90.75 -0.03 -32.11
N LYS A 151 -91.03 0.85 -31.14
CA LYS A 151 -92.35 1.48 -30.99
C LYS A 151 -92.76 2.37 -32.16
N GLN A 152 -91.79 2.93 -32.88
CA GLN A 152 -92.01 3.86 -33.99
C GLN A 152 -92.09 3.13 -35.35
N LEU A 153 -91.57 1.89 -35.41
CA LEU A 153 -91.66 0.96 -36.53
C LEU A 153 -92.81 -0.06 -36.41
N ASP A 154 -93.56 -0.04 -35.31
CA ASP A 154 -94.72 -0.90 -35.10
C ASP A 154 -95.79 -0.61 -36.19
N PRO A 155 -96.24 -1.59 -36.99
CA PRO A 155 -97.11 -1.39 -38.17
C PRO A 155 -98.49 -0.77 -37.88
N LYS A 156 -98.82 -0.48 -36.61
CA LYS A 156 -100.08 0.14 -36.20
C LYS A 156 -100.20 1.63 -36.55
N TYR A 157 -99.13 2.26 -37.05
CA TYR A 157 -99.11 3.69 -37.42
C TYR A 157 -98.60 3.97 -38.85
N LEU A 158 -98.50 2.95 -39.70
CA LEU A 158 -98.06 3.10 -41.11
C LEU A 158 -99.18 2.87 -42.15
N LEU A 159 -100.44 3.01 -41.72
CA LEU A 159 -101.67 3.17 -42.52
C LEU A 159 -102.55 4.23 -41.84
#